data_AF-A0A1I6FIK7-F1
#
_entry.id   AF-A0A1I6FIK7-F1
#
_cell.length_a   1.000
_cell.length_b   1.000
_cell.length_c   1.000
_cell.angle_alpha   90.00
_cell.angle_beta   90.00
_cell.angle_gamma   90.00
#
_symmetry.space_group_name_H-M   'P 1'
#
loop_
_entity.id
_entity.type
_entity.pdbx_description
1 polymer ?
#
loop_
_entity_poly.entity_id
_entity_poly.type
_entity_poly.pdbx_seq_one_letter_code
_entity_poly.pdbx_strand_id
1 'polypeptide(L)'
;MTKANVYYYFRTKSAILEALLDNSIAFFEAMLDETAKIRGKRARAEHVVAGFVDQVVANRALSPLGRTDPSVRRNERINAELARLAEKAMRLLFGDEPTDDQRAAWFLTSDVGPVIAAFPHLTDDELREVLRRLCLRVLRV
;
A
#
# COMPACT_ATOMS: atom_id res chain seq x y z
N MET A 1 18.47 -18.85 -28.39
CA MET A 1 18.48 -18.41 -26.98
C MET A 1 18.59 -19.63 -26.07
N THR A 2 19.60 -19.71 -25.22
CA THR A 2 19.83 -20.83 -24.28
C THR A 2 19.07 -20.61 -22.97
N LYS A 3 18.55 -21.70 -22.36
CA LYS A 3 17.77 -21.70 -21.10
C LYS A 3 18.39 -20.89 -19.95
N ALA A 4 19.71 -20.72 -19.94
CA ALA A 4 20.45 -19.97 -18.91
C ALA A 4 20.12 -18.45 -18.89
N ASN A 5 19.87 -17.82 -20.04
CA ASN A 5 19.56 -16.39 -20.09
C ASN A 5 18.18 -16.09 -19.49
N VAL A 6 17.18 -16.94 -19.72
CA VAL A 6 15.81 -16.73 -19.24
C VAL A 6 15.75 -16.78 -17.71
N TYR A 7 16.43 -17.75 -17.08
CA TYR A 7 16.51 -17.84 -15.61
C TYR A 7 17.18 -16.62 -14.97
N TYR A 8 18.23 -16.07 -15.60
CA TYR A 8 18.90 -14.87 -15.10
C TYR A 8 17.99 -13.65 -15.14
N TYR A 9 17.24 -13.43 -16.24
CA TYR A 9 16.28 -12.32 -16.36
C TYR A 9 15.13 -12.39 -15.35
N PHE A 10 14.59 -13.59 -15.07
CA PHE A 10 13.54 -13.72 -14.04
C PHE A 10 14.10 -13.50 -12.64
N ARG A 11 15.31 -13.98 -12.35
CA ARG A 11 15.97 -13.77 -11.05
C ARG A 11 16.26 -12.29 -10.80
N THR A 12 16.74 -11.57 -11.80
CA THR A 12 16.98 -10.11 -11.68
C THR A 12 15.68 -9.33 -11.58
N LYS A 13 14.63 -9.70 -12.33
CA LYS A 13 13.30 -9.08 -12.20
C LYS A 13 12.70 -9.27 -10.80
N SER A 14 12.77 -10.49 -10.25
CA SER A 14 12.29 -10.77 -8.89
C SER A 14 13.12 -10.03 -7.83
N ALA A 15 14.44 -9.93 -8.00
CA ALA A 15 15.30 -9.16 -7.08
C ALA A 15 14.99 -7.65 -7.11
N ILE A 16 14.72 -7.07 -8.29
CA ILE A 16 14.31 -5.66 -8.41
C ILE A 16 12.95 -5.44 -7.73
N LEU A 17 12.00 -6.34 -7.97
CA LEU A 17 10.67 -6.23 -7.37
C LEU A 17 10.71 -6.40 -5.85
N GLU A 18 11.53 -7.31 -5.33
CA GLU A 18 11.77 -7.46 -3.90
C GLU A 18 12.39 -6.19 -3.29
N ALA A 19 13.42 -5.63 -3.92
CA ALA A 19 14.03 -4.38 -3.44
C ALA A 19 13.04 -3.19 -3.43
N LEU A 20 12.14 -3.11 -4.43
CA LEU A 20 11.07 -2.11 -4.47
C LEU A 20 10.04 -2.30 -3.33
N LEU A 21 9.74 -3.55 -2.99
CA LEU A 21 8.84 -3.87 -1.89
C LEU A 21 9.49 -3.59 -0.53
N ASP A 22 10.78 -3.89 -0.37
CA ASP A 22 11.53 -3.53 0.84
C ASP A 22 11.59 -2.01 1.04
N ASN A 23 11.82 -1.24 -0.02
CA ASN A 23 11.75 0.23 0.03
C ASN A 23 10.35 0.72 0.43
N SER A 24 9.30 0.06 -0.04
CA SER A 24 7.92 0.40 0.32
C SER A 24 7.61 0.08 1.78
N ILE A 25 8.09 -1.06 2.29
CA ILE A 25 7.99 -1.44 3.71
C ILE A 25 8.68 -0.40 4.58
N ALA A 26 9.91 -0.02 4.26
CA ALA A 26 10.67 0.99 5.01
C ALA A 26 9.96 2.35 5.01
N PHE A 27 9.39 2.76 3.87
CA PHE A 27 8.58 3.98 3.78
C PHE A 27 7.36 3.92 4.70
N PHE A 28 6.59 2.83 4.65
CA PHE A 28 5.40 2.69 5.48
C PHE A 28 5.73 2.59 6.96
N GLU A 29 6.82 1.93 7.33
CA GLU A 29 7.27 1.86 8.71
C GLU A 29 7.56 3.25 9.28
N ALA A 30 8.37 4.05 8.56
CA ALA A 30 8.68 5.42 8.95
C ALA A 30 7.42 6.31 9.01
N MET A 31 6.53 6.19 8.02
CA MET A 31 5.26 6.93 8.01
C MET A 31 4.38 6.57 9.21
N LEU A 32 4.30 5.30 9.60
CA LEU A 32 3.53 4.88 10.77
C LEU A 32 4.19 5.30 12.09
N ASP A 33 5.51 5.39 12.14
CA ASP A 33 6.22 5.97 13.30
C ASP A 33 5.93 7.46 13.47
N GLU A 34 5.83 8.23 12.38
CA GLU A 34 5.41 9.63 12.46
C GLU A 34 3.93 9.76 12.81
N THR A 35 3.08 8.90 12.24
CA THR A 35 1.64 8.85 12.57
C THR A 35 1.40 8.64 14.06
N ALA A 36 2.20 7.81 14.72
CA ALA A 36 2.07 7.53 16.15
C ALA A 36 2.28 8.78 17.03
N LYS A 37 3.00 9.79 16.52
CA LYS A 37 3.26 11.05 17.23
C LYS A 37 2.12 12.07 17.04
N ILE A 38 1.20 11.83 16.11
CA ILE A 38 0.11 12.75 15.78
C ILE A 38 -1.07 12.59 16.76
N ARG A 39 -1.50 13.72 17.34
CA ARG A 39 -2.69 13.79 18.19
C ARG A 39 -3.96 13.87 17.34
N GLY A 40 -4.98 13.11 17.74
CA GLY A 40 -6.31 13.10 17.10
C GLY A 40 -6.47 12.05 16.01
N LYS A 41 -7.62 11.36 16.04
CA LYS A 41 -7.95 10.26 15.11
C LYS A 41 -7.97 10.73 13.66
N ARG A 42 -8.64 11.84 13.40
CA ARG A 42 -8.77 12.43 12.07
C ARG A 42 -7.41 12.80 11.45
N ALA A 43 -6.56 13.49 12.21
CA ALA A 43 -5.25 13.91 11.74
C ALA A 43 -4.33 12.71 11.41
N ARG A 44 -4.40 11.64 12.22
CA ARG A 44 -3.71 10.37 11.91
C ARG A 44 -4.21 9.75 10.62
N ALA A 45 -5.52 9.71 10.41
CA ALA A 45 -6.08 9.19 9.17
C ALA A 45 -5.70 10.01 7.94
N GLU A 46 -5.75 11.34 8.03
CA GLU A 46 -5.31 12.23 6.96
C GLU A 46 -3.84 11.98 6.60
N HIS A 47 -2.97 11.79 7.60
CA HIS A 47 -1.56 11.47 7.38
C HIS A 47 -1.34 10.09 6.75
N VAL A 48 -1.97 9.04 7.29
CA VAL A 48 -1.85 7.67 6.76
C VAL A 48 -2.37 7.58 5.33
N VAL A 49 -3.55 8.16 5.07
CA VAL A 49 -4.15 8.16 3.72
C VAL A 49 -3.31 8.95 2.75
N ALA A 50 -2.78 10.12 3.13
CA ALA A 50 -1.90 10.89 2.26
C ALA A 50 -0.65 10.08 1.89
N GLY A 51 0.07 9.53 2.89
CA GLY A 51 1.27 8.73 2.64
C GLY A 51 1.01 7.47 1.81
N PHE A 52 -0.09 6.75 2.09
CA PHE A 52 -0.50 5.60 1.29
C PHE A 52 -0.79 5.98 -0.16
N VAL A 53 -1.60 7.02 -0.37
CA VAL A 53 -1.98 7.47 -1.72
C VAL A 53 -0.78 8.00 -2.50
N ASP A 54 0.09 8.77 -1.87
CA ASP A 54 1.29 9.28 -2.52
C ASP A 54 2.20 8.13 -2.99
N GLN A 55 2.36 7.09 -2.16
CA GLN A 55 3.18 5.94 -2.49
C GLN A 55 2.60 5.10 -3.63
N VAL A 56 1.29 4.82 -3.62
CA VAL A 56 0.68 4.01 -4.70
C VAL A 56 0.59 4.76 -6.03
N VAL A 57 0.39 6.09 -6.01
CA VAL A 57 0.38 6.90 -7.24
C VAL A 57 1.79 7.05 -7.80
N ALA A 58 2.80 7.31 -6.96
CA ALA A 58 4.20 7.34 -7.39
C ALA A 58 4.64 6.02 -8.05
N ASN A 59 4.04 4.90 -7.64
CA ASN A 59 4.30 3.57 -8.16
C ASN A 59 3.18 3.03 -9.07
N ARG A 60 2.33 3.89 -9.67
CA ARG A 60 1.14 3.47 -10.43
C ARG A 60 1.43 2.47 -11.56
N ALA A 61 2.60 2.59 -12.20
CA ALA A 61 3.04 1.66 -13.25
C ALA A 61 3.33 0.24 -12.72
N LEU A 62 3.62 0.11 -11.42
CA LEU A 62 3.89 -1.15 -10.74
C LEU A 62 2.64 -1.75 -10.10
N SER A 63 1.58 -0.96 -9.90
CA SER A 63 0.32 -1.39 -9.29
C SER A 63 -0.31 -2.64 -9.92
N PRO A 64 -0.29 -2.83 -11.26
CA PRO A 64 -0.79 -4.07 -11.87
C PRO A 64 0.07 -5.31 -11.56
N LEU A 65 1.36 -5.12 -11.25
CA LEU A 65 2.34 -6.20 -11.07
C LEU A 65 2.37 -6.75 -9.65
N GLY A 66 2.16 -5.90 -8.63
CA GLY A 66 2.28 -6.30 -7.22
C GLY A 66 1.34 -7.42 -6.77
N ARG A 67 0.09 -7.45 -7.27
CA ARG A 67 -0.88 -8.52 -6.96
C ARG A 67 -0.87 -9.68 -7.96
N THR A 68 -0.41 -9.46 -9.20
CA THR A 68 -0.48 -10.47 -10.25
C THR A 68 0.80 -11.28 -10.41
N ASP A 69 1.95 -10.80 -9.91
CA ASP A 69 3.21 -11.53 -9.96
C ASP A 69 3.24 -12.65 -8.89
N PRO A 70 3.26 -13.93 -9.29
CA PRO A 70 3.27 -15.05 -8.35
C PRO A 70 4.52 -15.10 -7.47
N SER A 71 5.63 -14.50 -7.89
CA SER A 71 6.88 -14.48 -7.11
C SER A 71 6.77 -13.56 -5.88
N VAL A 72 6.05 -12.44 -6.01
CA VAL A 72 5.73 -11.54 -4.89
C VAL A 72 4.76 -12.20 -3.93
N ARG A 73 3.69 -12.81 -4.46
CA ARG A 73 2.69 -13.50 -3.63
C ARG A 73 3.26 -14.62 -2.77
N ARG A 74 4.36 -15.24 -3.21
CA ARG A 74 5.02 -16.35 -2.51
C ARG A 74 6.14 -15.90 -1.57
N ASN A 75 6.45 -14.61 -1.48
CA ASN A 75 7.45 -14.11 -0.54
C ASN A 75 6.83 -13.95 0.86
N GLU A 76 6.94 -15.00 1.68
CA GLU A 76 6.37 -15.06 3.03
C GLU A 76 6.87 -13.93 3.94
N ARG A 77 8.15 -13.56 3.84
CA ARG A 77 8.75 -12.46 4.62
C ARG A 77 8.06 -11.13 4.31
N ILE A 78 7.96 -10.78 3.03
CA ILE A 78 7.31 -9.53 2.60
C ILE A 78 5.85 -9.50 3.04
N ASN A 79 5.13 -10.60 2.86
CA ASN A 79 3.73 -10.70 3.27
C ASN A 79 3.55 -10.52 4.78
N ALA A 80 4.43 -11.10 5.60
CA ALA A 80 4.40 -10.95 7.05
C ALA A 80 4.67 -9.51 7.49
N GLU A 81 5.65 -8.82 6.89
CA GLU A 81 5.93 -7.41 7.19
C GLU A 81 4.78 -6.48 6.79
N LEU A 82 4.20 -6.68 5.61
CA LEU A 82 3.04 -5.90 5.17
C LEU A 82 1.82 -6.14 6.09
N ALA A 83 1.61 -7.38 6.55
CA ALA A 83 0.55 -7.69 7.51
C ALA A 83 0.78 -7.00 8.86
N ARG A 84 2.03 -7.01 9.37
CA ARG A 84 2.42 -6.30 10.59
C ARG A 84 2.17 -4.79 10.48
N LEU A 85 2.56 -4.18 9.36
CA LEU A 85 2.35 -2.75 9.10
C LEU A 85 0.85 -2.41 8.99
N ALA A 86 0.06 -3.26 8.32
CA ALA A 86 -1.38 -3.09 8.22
C ALA A 86 -2.06 -3.15 9.61
N GLU A 87 -1.64 -4.08 10.46
CA GLU A 87 -2.13 -4.17 11.83
C GLU A 87 -1.76 -2.93 12.67
N LYS A 88 -0.49 -2.47 12.58
CA LYS A 88 -0.04 -1.23 13.23
C LYS A 88 -0.88 -0.03 12.80
N ALA A 89 -1.13 0.12 11.49
CA ALA A 89 -1.95 1.18 10.96
C ALA A 89 -3.40 1.11 11.45
N MET A 90 -4.02 -0.08 11.45
CA MET A 90 -5.37 -0.28 11.96
C MET A 90 -5.47 0.11 13.43
N ARG A 91 -4.51 -0.28 14.27
CA ARG A 91 -4.46 0.13 15.69
C ARG A 91 -4.29 1.63 15.87
N LEU A 92 -3.44 2.28 15.07
CA LEU A 92 -3.27 3.74 15.11
C LEU A 92 -4.55 4.50 14.74
N LEU A 93 -5.32 3.97 13.79
CA LEU A 93 -6.55 4.59 13.31
C LEU A 93 -7.74 4.31 14.23
N PHE A 94 -7.85 3.11 14.79
CA PHE A 94 -9.08 2.63 15.43
C PHE A 94 -8.92 2.17 16.88
N GLY A 95 -7.69 2.08 17.39
CA GLY A 95 -7.39 1.50 18.70
C GLY A 95 -7.27 -0.02 18.65
N ASP A 96 -7.15 -0.65 19.83
CA ASP A 96 -6.90 -2.09 19.95
C ASP A 96 -8.12 -2.95 19.62
N GLU A 97 -9.33 -2.37 19.69
CA GLU A 97 -10.60 -3.07 19.46
C GLU A 97 -11.44 -2.36 18.38
N PRO A 98 -11.05 -2.43 17.10
CA PRO A 98 -11.84 -1.85 16.03
C PRO A 98 -13.19 -2.56 15.89
N THR A 99 -14.23 -1.81 15.53
CA THR A 99 -15.53 -2.40 15.16
C THR A 99 -15.45 -3.13 13.82
N ASP A 100 -16.44 -3.98 13.52
CA ASP A 100 -16.48 -4.68 12.24
C ASP A 100 -16.61 -3.71 11.05
N ASP A 101 -17.34 -2.61 11.21
CA ASP A 101 -17.39 -1.52 10.23
C ASP A 101 -16.01 -0.88 9.99
N GLN A 102 -15.21 -0.69 11.04
CA GLN A 102 -13.86 -0.11 10.93
C GLN A 102 -12.90 -1.08 10.25
N ARG A 103 -12.98 -2.37 10.58
CA ARG A 103 -12.24 -3.43 9.89
C ARG A 103 -12.62 -3.50 8.41
N ALA A 104 -13.91 -3.46 8.10
CA ALA A 104 -14.40 -3.46 6.72
C ALA A 104 -13.92 -2.22 5.95
N ALA A 105 -14.00 -1.03 6.56
CA ALA A 105 -13.50 0.22 5.98
C ALA A 105 -11.99 0.17 5.68
N TRP A 106 -11.21 -0.42 6.59
CA TRP A 106 -9.78 -0.67 6.36
C TRP A 106 -9.56 -1.57 5.12
N PHE A 107 -10.22 -2.72 5.06
CA PHE A 107 -10.03 -3.62 3.92
C PHE A 107 -10.46 -3.01 2.58
N LEU A 108 -11.55 -2.24 2.56
CA LEU A 108 -12.03 -1.51 1.39
C LEU A 108 -11.04 -0.44 0.89
N THR A 109 -10.18 0.08 1.77
CA THR A 109 -9.21 1.14 1.43
C THR A 109 -7.77 0.63 1.28
N SER A 110 -7.50 -0.59 1.75
CA SER A 110 -6.17 -1.22 1.70
C SER A 110 -5.69 -1.65 0.31
N ASP A 111 -6.60 -1.70 -0.68
CA ASP A 111 -6.27 -1.99 -2.07
C ASP A 111 -6.97 -1.02 -3.02
N VAL A 112 -6.17 -0.15 -3.64
CA VAL A 112 -6.65 0.81 -4.64
C VAL A 112 -6.20 0.45 -6.05
N GLY A 113 -5.52 -0.69 -6.24
CA GLY A 113 -4.99 -1.11 -7.54
C GLY A 113 -6.06 -1.18 -8.65
N PRO A 114 -7.25 -1.74 -8.39
CA PRO A 114 -8.35 -1.73 -9.37
C PRO A 114 -8.78 -0.32 -9.78
N VAL A 115 -8.76 0.65 -8.86
CA VAL A 115 -9.07 2.05 -9.17
C VAL A 115 -7.97 2.65 -10.05
N ILE A 116 -6.70 2.46 -9.71
CA ILE A 116 -5.58 2.95 -10.54
C ILE A 116 -5.69 2.40 -11.97
N ALA A 117 -5.99 1.11 -12.13
CA ALA A 117 -6.13 0.47 -13.44
C ALA A 117 -7.34 0.96 -14.25
N ALA A 118 -8.45 1.29 -13.59
CA ALA A 118 -9.69 1.72 -14.24
C ALA A 118 -9.67 3.20 -14.68
N PHE A 119 -8.75 4.01 -14.15
CA PHE A 119 -8.69 5.45 -14.40
C PHE A 119 -7.34 5.90 -15.03
N PRO A 120 -6.91 5.32 -16.16
CA PRO A 120 -5.61 5.64 -16.77
C PRO A 120 -5.53 7.06 -17.36
N HIS A 121 -6.68 7.71 -17.56
CA HIS A 121 -6.79 9.05 -18.11
C HIS A 121 -6.54 10.15 -17.09
N LEU A 122 -6.56 9.83 -15.79
CA LEU A 122 -6.28 10.81 -14.74
C LEU A 122 -4.77 11.08 -14.65
N THR A 123 -4.45 12.36 -14.46
CA THR A 123 -3.11 12.76 -14.01
C THR A 123 -2.86 12.25 -12.59
N ASP A 124 -1.58 12.24 -12.18
CA ASP A 124 -1.23 11.79 -10.83
C ASP A 124 -1.88 12.66 -9.75
N ASP A 125 -2.00 13.97 -9.97
CA ASP A 125 -2.62 14.88 -9.01
C ASP A 125 -4.13 14.65 -8.89
N GLU A 126 -4.82 14.44 -10.02
CA GLU A 126 -6.24 14.09 -10.02
C GLU A 126 -6.49 12.75 -9.33
N LEU A 127 -5.64 11.75 -9.60
CA LEU A 127 -5.74 10.43 -8.99
C LEU A 127 -5.47 10.50 -7.47
N ARG A 128 -4.46 11.27 -7.03
CA ARG A 128 -4.19 11.51 -5.60
C ARG A 128 -5.41 12.10 -4.91
N GLU A 129 -6.01 13.14 -5.50
CA GLU A 129 -7.17 13.82 -4.91
C GLU A 129 -8.37 12.88 -4.79
N VAL A 130 -8.67 12.12 -5.84
CA VAL A 130 -9.77 11.15 -5.84
C VAL A 130 -9.57 10.08 -4.76
N LEU A 131 -8.39 9.47 -4.71
CA LEU A 131 -8.10 8.39 -3.76
C LEU A 131 -8.10 8.89 -2.32
N ARG A 132 -7.46 10.04 -2.03
CA ARG A 132 -7.43 10.61 -0.67
C ARG A 132 -8.83 10.89 -0.16
N ARG A 133 -9.64 11.59 -0.95
CA ARG A 133 -11.01 11.96 -0.60
C ARG A 133 -11.87 10.72 -0.33
N LEU A 134 -11.78 9.69 -1.17
CA LEU A 134 -12.59 8.49 -1.03
C LEU A 134 -12.13 7.59 0.12
N CYS A 135 -10.82 7.41 0.31
CA CYS A 135 -10.29 6.65 1.43
C CYS A 135 -10.71 7.26 2.77
N LEU A 136 -10.56 8.58 2.94
CA LEU A 136 -11.00 9.27 4.16
C LEU A 136 -12.51 9.14 4.39
N ARG A 137 -13.31 9.21 3.33
CA ARG A 137 -14.77 9.05 3.42
C ARG A 137 -15.16 7.66 3.90
N VAL A 138 -14.48 6.62 3.40
CA VAL A 138 -14.74 5.22 3.79
C VAL A 138 -14.30 4.96 5.23
N LEU A 139 -13.15 5.49 5.65
CA LEU A 139 -12.62 5.30 7.00
C LEU A 139 -13.48 5.96 8.10
N ARG A 140 -14.34 6.94 7.76
CA ARG A 140 -15.28 7.60 8.69
C ARG A 140 -14.59 8.09 9.98
N VAL A 141 -13.52 8.84 9.81
CA VAL A 141 -12.58 9.31 10.85
C VAL A 141 -12.57 10.82 11.02
#